data_AF-A0A5C7VWD0-F1
#
_entry.id   AF-A0A5C7VWD0-F1
#
_cell.length_a   1.000
_cell.length_b   1.000
_cell.length_c   1.000
_cell.angle_alpha   90.00
_cell.angle_beta   90.00
_cell.angle_gamma   90.00
#
_symmetry.space_group_name_H-M   'P 1'
#
loop_
_entity.id
_entity.type
_entity.pdbx_description
1 polymer ?
#
loop_
_entity_poly.entity_id
_entity_poly.type
_entity_poly.pdbx_seq_one_letter_code
_entity_poly.pdbx_strand_id
1 'polypeptide(L)' 'MKVKKFATSLLIASLALQLSGCFDSEPEVVKLPEVNDLNCQPSEIAKIEPMKARQEFSGQCSRRGTNVQLSPEGKW' A
#
# COMPACT_ATOMS: atom_id res chain seq x y z
N MET A 1 17.85 -22.78 34.45
CA MET A 1 17.64 -21.36 34.08
C MET A 1 18.09 -21.00 32.65
N LYS A 2 19.01 -21.73 32.00
CA LYS A 2 19.51 -21.42 30.64
C LYS A 2 18.41 -21.49 29.56
N VAL A 3 17.59 -22.56 29.57
CA VAL A 3 16.56 -22.82 28.54
C VAL A 3 15.47 -21.74 28.49
N LYS A 4 15.05 -21.23 29.67
CA LYS A 4 14.07 -20.14 29.75
C LYS A 4 14.57 -18.85 29.10
N LYS A 5 15.86 -18.54 29.26
CA LYS A 5 16.49 -17.35 28.66
C LYS A 5 16.57 -17.44 27.13
N PHE A 6 16.87 -18.63 26.60
CA PHE A 6 16.87 -18.87 25.15
C PHE A 6 15.47 -18.79 24.53
N ALA A 7 14.46 -19.34 25.20
CA ALA A 7 13.07 -19.26 24.74
C ALA A 7 12.57 -17.80 24.68
N THR A 8 12.91 -16.98 25.68
CA THR A 8 12.56 -15.56 25.69
C THR A 8 13.25 -14.78 24.55
N SER A 9 14.54 -15.02 24.27
CA SER A 9 15.23 -14.38 23.15
C SER A 9 14.62 -14.72 21.78
N LEU A 10 14.20 -15.97 21.57
CA LEU A 10 13.57 -16.40 20.33
C LEU A 10 12.23 -15.69 20.07
N LEU A 11 11.41 -15.52 21.12
CA LEU A 11 10.13 -14.82 21.02
C LEU A 11 10.28 -13.32 20.74
N ILE A 12 11.31 -12.68 21.31
CA ILE A 12 11.56 -11.26 21.06
C ILE A 12 12.07 -11.06 19.62
N ALA A 13 12.92 -11.96 19.13
CA ALA A 13 13.43 -11.89 17.77
C ALA A 13 12.32 -12.12 16.72
N SER A 14 11.38 -13.03 16.96
CA SER A 14 10.26 -13.26 16.05
C SER A 14 9.30 -12.06 16.00
N LEU A 15 9.05 -11.42 17.14
CA LEU A 15 8.23 -10.21 17.20
C LEU A 15 8.89 -9.04 16.44
N ALA A 16 10.21 -8.85 16.60
CA ALA A 16 10.94 -7.81 15.89
C ALA A 16 10.92 -7.99 14.36
N LEU A 17 10.99 -9.23 13.88
CA LEU A 17 10.86 -9.55 12.45
C LEU A 17 9.47 -9.20 11.90
N GLN A 18 8.41 -9.44 12.67
CA GLN A 18 7.04 -9.09 12.27
C GLN A 18 6.81 -7.57 12.21
N LEU A 19 7.55 -6.79 13.01
CA LEU A 19 7.47 -5.34 13.04
C LEU A 19 8.31 -4.65 11.94
N SER A 20 9.15 -5.39 11.19
CA SER A 20 9.98 -4.81 10.12
C SER A 20 9.16 -4.15 9.00
N GLY A 21 7.92 -4.58 8.77
CA GLY A 21 7.01 -3.92 7.83
C GLY A 21 6.38 -2.62 8.35
N CYS A 22 6.50 -2.32 9.65
CA CYS A 22 5.99 -1.09 10.25
C CYS A 22 7.03 0.05 10.25
N PHE A 23 8.31 -0.30 10.12
CA PHE A 23 9.44 0.62 10.11
C PHE A 23 10.11 0.70 8.73
N ASP A 24 9.32 0.42 7.69
CA ASP A 24 9.77 0.59 6.31
C ASP A 24 10.10 2.09 6.11
N SER A 25 11.27 2.36 5.55
CA SER A 25 11.88 3.70 5.53
C SER A 25 10.95 4.73 4.89
N GLU A 26 11.03 5.98 5.37
CA GLU A 26 10.26 7.12 4.84
C GLU A 26 10.31 7.08 3.31
N PRO A 27 9.15 6.96 2.64
CA PRO A 27 9.14 6.80 1.19
C PRO A 27 9.85 7.98 0.55
N GLU A 28 10.73 7.69 -0.41
CA GLU A 28 11.26 8.74 -1.29
C GLU A 28 10.07 9.54 -1.83
N VAL A 29 10.13 10.87 -1.70
CA VAL A 29 9.06 11.76 -2.14
C VAL A 29 9.04 11.76 -3.66
N VAL A 30 8.29 10.83 -4.23
CA VAL A 30 8.04 10.74 -5.67
C VAL A 30 6.95 11.76 -5.99
N LYS A 31 7.26 12.72 -6.87
CA LYS A 31 6.25 13.66 -7.36
C LYS A 31 5.25 12.90 -8.22
N LEU A 32 4.08 12.63 -7.66
CA LEU A 32 2.99 12.00 -8.38
C LEU A 32 2.33 12.99 -9.36
N PRO A 33 1.82 12.51 -10.50
CA PRO A 33 1.04 13.32 -11.42
C PRO A 33 -0.22 13.92 -10.77
N GLU A 34 -0.84 14.88 -11.43
CA GLU A 34 -2.16 15.37 -11.01
C GLU A 34 -3.22 14.27 -11.22
N VAL A 35 -4.11 14.10 -10.25
CA VAL A 35 -5.20 13.11 -10.31
C VAL A 35 -6.35 13.63 -11.20
N ASN A 36 -6.34 13.26 -12.48
CA ASN A 36 -7.35 13.65 -13.48
C ASN A 36 -7.67 12.50 -14.46
N ASP A 37 -8.64 12.68 -15.38
CA ASP A 37 -9.13 11.60 -16.25
C ASP A 37 -8.08 11.07 -17.22
N LEU A 38 -7.15 11.94 -17.63
CA LEU A 38 -6.03 11.59 -18.49
C LEU A 38 -5.01 10.74 -17.74
N ASN A 39 -4.58 11.20 -16.57
CA ASN A 39 -3.54 10.53 -15.80
C ASN A 39 -4.04 9.26 -15.09
N CYS A 40 -5.34 9.14 -14.84
CA CYS A 40 -5.96 7.93 -14.28
C CYS A 40 -6.21 6.82 -15.31
N GLN A 41 -5.78 6.99 -16.57
CA GLN A 41 -5.82 5.89 -17.54
C GLN A 41 -4.84 4.78 -17.15
N PRO A 42 -5.19 3.50 -17.32
CA PRO A 42 -4.30 2.38 -16.98
C PRO A 42 -2.93 2.48 -17.65
N SER A 43 -2.85 3.01 -18.88
CA SER A 43 -1.59 3.22 -19.61
C SER A 43 -0.68 4.28 -18.99
N GLU A 44 -1.25 5.32 -18.37
CA GLU A 44 -0.47 6.36 -17.69
C GLU A 44 -0.03 5.91 -16.31
N ILE A 45 -0.92 5.24 -15.56
CA ILE A 45 -0.60 4.64 -14.26
C ILE A 45 0.55 3.62 -14.39
N ALA A 46 0.56 2.81 -15.45
CA ALA A 46 1.60 1.81 -15.69
C ALA A 46 3.01 2.41 -15.86
N LYS A 47 3.14 3.70 -16.19
CA LYS A 47 4.43 4.40 -16.34
C LYS A 47 5.00 4.88 -15.01
N ILE A 48 4.20 4.90 -13.94
CA ILE A 48 4.62 5.41 -12.63
C ILE A 48 5.56 4.41 -11.98
N GLU A 49 6.73 4.88 -11.57
CA GLU A 49 7.72 4.13 -10.79
C GLU A 49 8.13 4.97 -9.57
N PRO A 50 8.54 4.33 -8.46
CA PRO A 50 8.56 2.89 -8.22
C PRO A 50 7.14 2.31 -8.03
N MET A 51 7.02 0.97 -7.98
CA MET A 51 5.75 0.26 -7.75
C MET A 51 4.93 0.82 -6.56
N LYS A 52 5.59 1.25 -5.47
CA LYS A 52 4.92 1.86 -4.30
C LYS A 52 4.16 3.14 -4.68
N ALA A 53 4.79 4.02 -5.46
CA ALA A 53 4.18 5.24 -5.98
C ALA A 53 3.02 4.94 -6.95
N ARG A 54 3.17 3.90 -7.78
CA ARG A 54 2.09 3.42 -8.67
C ARG A 54 0.86 2.97 -7.88
N GLN A 55 1.06 2.18 -6.82
CA GLN A 55 -0.03 1.70 -5.97
C GLN A 55 -0.75 2.86 -5.28
N GLU A 56 -0.01 3.80 -4.73
CA GLU A 56 -0.56 5.00 -4.10
C GLU A 56 -1.42 5.80 -5.09
N PHE A 57 -0.85 6.14 -6.25
CA PHE A 57 -1.56 6.90 -7.27
C PHE A 57 -2.79 6.17 -7.83
N SER A 58 -2.70 4.85 -8.04
CA SER A 58 -3.84 4.01 -8.45
C SER A 58 -4.97 4.06 -7.41
N GLY A 59 -4.61 4.04 -6.13
CA GLY A 59 -5.54 4.17 -5.01
C GLY A 59 -6.24 5.54 -5.02
N GLN A 60 -5.50 6.62 -5.30
CA GLN A 60 -6.08 7.96 -5.43
C GLN A 60 -7.05 8.04 -6.62
N CYS A 61 -6.67 7.53 -7.79
CA CYS A 61 -7.54 7.47 -8.97
C CYS A 61 -8.82 6.66 -8.72
N SER A 62 -8.73 5.54 -8.01
CA SER A 62 -9.88 4.70 -7.67
C SER A 62 -10.87 5.41 -6.74
N ARG A 63 -10.39 6.30 -5.87
CA ARG A 63 -11.20 7.07 -4.91
C ARG A 63 -11.78 8.36 -5.50
N ARG A 64 -11.34 8.78 -6.69
CA ARG A 64 -11.76 10.04 -7.34
C ARG A 64 -13.27 10.11 -7.63
N GLY A 65 -13.99 8.99 -7.53
CA GLY A 65 -15.46 9.02 -7.43
C GLY A 65 -16.18 9.45 -8.71
N THR A 66 -15.59 9.23 -9.88
CA THR A 66 -16.29 9.47 -11.15
C THR A 66 -17.15 8.25 -11.49
N ASN A 67 -18.45 8.32 -11.20
CA ASN A 67 -19.46 7.34 -11.59
C ASN A 67 -19.14 5.89 -11.20
N VAL A 68 -18.99 5.61 -9.90
CA VAL A 68 -19.31 4.25 -9.45
C VAL A 68 -20.80 4.07 -9.71
N GLN A 69 -21.13 3.40 -10.81
CA GLN A 69 -22.47 2.97 -11.11
C GLN A 69 -22.80 1.92 -10.05
N LEU A 70 -23.40 2.37 -8.95
CA LEU A 70 -23.90 1.49 -7.92
C LEU A 70 -24.80 0.48 -8.61
N SER A 71 -24.61 -0.80 -8.31
CA SER A 71 -25.57 -1.81 -8.72
C SER A 71 -26.96 -1.33 -8.29
N PRO A 72 -27.99 -1.39 -9.15
CA PRO A 72 -29.34 -1.01 -8.75
C PRO A 72 -29.68 -1.72 -7.45
N GLU A 73 -30.23 -0.97 -6.49
CA GLU A 73 -30.51 -1.49 -5.16
C GLU A 73 -31.30 -2.81 -5.24
N GLY A 74 -30.71 -3.89 -4.73
CA GLY A 74 -31.45 -5.09 -4.37
C GLY A 74 -31.47 -6.26 -5.36
N LYS A 75 -30.33 -6.73 -5.87
CA LYS A 75 -30.13 -8.16 -6.16
C LYS A 75 -28.70 -8.59 -5.83
N TRP A 76 -28.55 -9.24 -4.67
CA TRP A 76 -27.44 -10.15 -4.38
C TRP A 76 -27.92 -11.57 -4.70
#